data_AF-A0AAV9KXT1-F1
#
_entry.id   AF-A0AAV9KXT1-F1
#
_cell.length_a   1.000
_cell.length_b   1.000
_cell.length_c   1.000
_cell.angle_alpha   90.00
_cell.angle_beta   90.00
_cell.angle_gamma   90.00
#
_symmetry.space_group_name_H-M   'P 1'
#
loop_
_entity.id
_entity.type
_entity.pdbx_description
1 polymer ?
#
loop_
_entity_poly.entity_id
_entity_poly.type
_entity_poly.pdbx_seq_one_letter_code
_entity_poly.pdbx_strand_id
1 'polypeptide(L)'
;MPSMYKMIAAVMLRSGFEPGFGLGKHFQGIVEPIKIPFKGAKFGLGYVPTDDEAEMKNKSVDQALPRPIPHLYQSFPVQEYVDDDDLGEGIYGLFEEIYAIVE
;
A
#
# COMPACT_ATOMS: atom_id res chain seq x y z
N MET A 1 3.51 -39.30 -3.18
CA MET A 1 2.31 -38.73 -2.54
C MET A 1 2.42 -38.87 -1.03
N PRO A 2 2.64 -37.78 -0.29
CA PRO A 2 2.71 -37.82 1.17
C PRO A 2 1.46 -38.47 1.79
N SER A 3 1.63 -39.25 2.86
CA SER A 3 0.57 -40.06 3.50
C SER A 3 -0.71 -39.24 3.79
N MET A 4 -0.53 -38.00 4.22
CA MET A 4 -1.61 -37.04 4.49
C MET A 4 -2.55 -36.82 3.29
N TYR A 5 -2.02 -36.63 2.08
CA TYR A 5 -2.86 -36.34 0.91
C TYR A 5 -3.72 -37.54 0.51
N LYS A 6 -3.23 -38.77 0.71
CA LYS A 6 -4.02 -39.98 0.46
C LYS A 6 -5.19 -40.08 1.42
N MET A 7 -4.99 -39.74 2.69
CA MET A 7 -6.05 -39.72 3.70
C MET A 7 -7.14 -38.70 3.35
N ILE A 8 -6.74 -37.47 3.02
CA ILE A 8 -7.67 -36.40 2.64
C ILE A 8 -8.47 -36.80 1.41
N ALA A 9 -7.81 -37.28 0.35
CA ALA A 9 -8.48 -37.73 -0.87
C ALA A 9 -9.48 -38.88 -0.58
N ALA A 10 -9.10 -39.85 0.25
CA ALA A 10 -9.99 -40.94 0.63
C ALA A 10 -11.24 -40.46 1.38
N VAL A 11 -11.09 -39.48 2.27
CA VAL A 11 -12.23 -38.87 2.98
C VAL A 11 -13.13 -38.12 2.00
N MET A 12 -12.57 -37.28 1.12
CA MET A 12 -13.36 -36.54 0.12
C MET A 12 -14.18 -37.48 -0.76
N LEU A 13 -13.57 -38.54 -1.29
CA LEU A 13 -14.25 -39.52 -2.13
C LEU A 13 -15.38 -40.25 -1.37
N ARG A 14 -15.15 -40.63 -0.11
CA ARG A 14 -16.19 -41.26 0.74
C ARG A 14 -17.36 -40.33 1.04
N SER A 15 -17.11 -39.02 1.05
CA SER A 15 -18.14 -37.99 1.22
C SER A 15 -18.89 -37.64 -0.08
N GLY A 16 -18.62 -38.34 -1.18
CA GLY A 16 -19.30 -38.12 -2.47
C GLY A 16 -18.68 -37.02 -3.33
N PHE A 17 -17.43 -36.63 -3.07
CA PHE A 17 -16.71 -35.74 -3.96
C PHE A 17 -16.42 -36.43 -5.30
N GLU A 18 -16.73 -35.75 -6.40
CA GLU A 18 -16.41 -36.19 -7.76
C GLU A 18 -15.20 -35.41 -8.30
N PRO A 19 -14.07 -36.09 -8.58
CA PRO A 19 -12.89 -35.45 -9.14
C PRO A 19 -13.20 -34.75 -10.47
N GLY A 20 -12.68 -33.53 -10.63
CA GLY A 20 -12.92 -32.70 -11.82
C GLY A 20 -14.15 -31.80 -11.73
N PHE A 21 -14.97 -31.96 -10.68
CA PHE A 21 -16.12 -31.11 -10.43
C PHE A 21 -15.93 -30.23 -9.19
N GLY A 22 -16.64 -29.10 -9.18
CA GLY A 22 -16.71 -28.21 -8.03
C GLY A 22 -17.53 -28.81 -6.89
N LEU A 23 -17.38 -28.27 -5.69
CA LEU A 23 -18.23 -28.65 -4.56
C LEU A 23 -19.65 -28.06 -4.66
N GLY A 24 -20.58 -28.60 -3.87
CA GLY A 24 -21.96 -28.13 -3.78
C GLY A 24 -22.96 -29.00 -4.54
N LYS A 25 -24.26 -28.78 -4.29
CA LYS A 25 -25.36 -29.63 -4.80
C LYS A 25 -25.38 -29.78 -6.33
N HIS A 26 -24.94 -28.76 -7.06
CA HIS A 26 -24.95 -28.73 -8.52
C HIS A 26 -23.53 -28.49 -9.08
N PHE A 27 -22.50 -28.91 -8.34
CA PHE A 27 -21.09 -28.74 -8.72
C PHE A 27 -20.66 -27.29 -8.98
N GLN A 28 -21.32 -26.33 -8.32
CA GLN A 28 -21.14 -24.90 -8.56
C GLN A 28 -19.88 -24.29 -7.92
N GLY A 29 -19.17 -25.07 -7.10
CA GLY A 29 -17.95 -24.63 -6.43
C GLY A 29 -16.77 -24.50 -7.39
N ILE A 30 -15.70 -23.87 -6.91
CA ILE A 30 -14.45 -23.76 -7.66
C ILE A 30 -13.76 -25.13 -7.79
N VAL A 31 -13.35 -25.50 -9.00
CA VAL A 31 -12.63 -26.75 -9.27
C VAL A 31 -11.16 -26.62 -8.90
N GLU A 32 -10.55 -25.50 -9.28
CA GLU A 32 -9.15 -25.18 -8.99
C GLU A 32 -9.06 -24.06 -7.95
N PRO A 33 -8.10 -24.14 -7.01
CA PRO A 33 -7.84 -23.05 -6.08
C PRO A 33 -7.51 -21.74 -6.80
N ILE A 34 -7.98 -20.63 -6.25
CA ILE A 34 -7.67 -19.30 -6.78
C ILE A 34 -6.19 -19.01 -6.54
N LYS A 35 -5.48 -18.66 -7.62
CA LYS A 35 -4.09 -18.22 -7.55
C LYS A 35 -4.07 -16.76 -7.07
N ILE A 36 -3.46 -16.53 -5.91
CA ILE A 36 -3.28 -15.18 -5.39
C ILE A 36 -1.98 -14.61 -5.98
N PRO A 37 -2.02 -13.48 -6.70
CA PRO A 37 -0.81 -12.84 -7.19
C PRO A 37 0.00 -12.32 -6.00
N PHE A 38 1.22 -12.82 -5.83
CA PHE A 38 2.12 -12.32 -4.80
C PHE A 38 2.75 -11.01 -5.26
N LYS A 39 2.58 -9.93 -4.48
CA LYS A 39 3.26 -8.66 -4.73
C LYS A 39 4.50 -8.56 -3.85
N GLY A 40 5.65 -8.95 -4.38
CA GLY A 40 6.93 -8.84 -3.67
C GLY A 40 7.44 -7.40 -3.50
N ALA A 41 6.84 -6.45 -4.21
CA ALA A 41 7.24 -5.05 -4.21
C ALA A 41 6.23 -4.15 -3.48
N LYS A 42 6.72 -3.22 -2.65
CA LYS A 42 5.92 -2.25 -1.89
C LYS A 42 5.32 -1.10 -2.73
N PHE A 43 5.24 -1.25 -4.06
CA PHE A 43 4.66 -0.21 -4.93
C PHE A 43 3.16 -0.06 -4.68
N GLY A 44 2.60 1.10 -5.06
CA GLY A 44 1.16 1.36 -5.02
C GLY A 44 0.37 0.34 -5.84
N LEU A 45 -0.89 0.09 -5.47
CA LEU A 45 -1.79 -0.77 -6.26
C LEU A 45 -1.98 -0.16 -7.66
N GLY A 46 -1.99 -1.00 -8.70
CA GLY A 46 -2.09 -0.56 -10.09
C GLY A 46 -0.80 -0.01 -10.70
N TYR A 47 0.26 0.20 -9.90
CA TYR A 47 1.56 0.60 -10.43
C TYR A 47 2.22 -0.56 -11.18
N VAL A 48 2.54 -0.35 -12.45
CA VAL A 48 3.31 -1.26 -13.30
C VAL A 48 4.75 -0.75 -13.30
N PRO A 49 5.68 -1.42 -12.59
CA PRO A 49 7.08 -1.00 -12.58
C PRO A 49 7.68 -1.17 -13.97
N THR A 50 8.50 -0.21 -14.40
CA THR A 50 9.39 -0.37 -15.55
C THR A 50 10.52 -1.34 -15.17
N ASP A 51 11.07 -2.09 -16.13
CA ASP A 51 12.13 -3.09 -15.89
C ASP A 51 13.32 -2.50 -15.09
N ASP A 52 13.67 -1.24 -15.34
CA ASP A 52 14.73 -0.50 -14.64
C ASP A 52 14.46 -0.33 -13.12
N GLU A 53 13.19 -0.22 -12.72
CA GLU A 53 12.77 0.01 -11.33
C GLU A 53 12.56 -1.30 -10.56
N ALA A 54 12.22 -2.37 -11.28
CA ALA A 54 12.15 -3.72 -10.73
C ALA A 54 13.54 -4.21 -10.29
N GLU A 55 14.59 -3.85 -11.04
CA GLU A 55 15.99 -4.14 -10.69
C GLU A 55 16.56 -3.22 -9.60
N MET A 56 15.97 -2.04 -9.37
CA MET A 56 16.47 -1.08 -8.37
C MET A 56 16.25 -1.55 -6.91
N LYS A 57 15.51 -2.64 -6.70
CA LYS A 57 15.16 -3.19 -5.37
C LYS A 57 16.36 -3.62 -4.51
N ASN A 58 17.54 -3.79 -5.11
CA ASN A 58 18.78 -4.19 -4.39
C ASN A 58 19.87 -3.12 -4.43
N LYS A 59 19.55 -1.91 -4.89
CA LYS A 59 20.50 -0.81 -4.91
C LYS A 59 20.22 0.04 -3.67
N SER A 60 20.80 -0.35 -2.54
CA SER A 60 21.24 0.60 -1.52
C SER A 60 22.40 1.43 -2.09
N VAL A 61 22.22 1.94 -3.30
CA VAL A 61 23.06 3.00 -3.81
C VAL A 61 22.57 4.15 -2.97
N ASP A 62 23.37 4.51 -1.97
CA ASP A 62 23.51 5.91 -1.56
C ASP A 62 23.65 6.66 -2.88
N GLN A 63 22.51 7.07 -3.46
CA GLN A 63 22.47 7.98 -4.56
C GLN A 63 22.94 9.26 -3.89
N ALA A 64 24.26 9.43 -3.86
CA ALA A 64 24.92 10.55 -3.25
C ALA A 64 24.27 11.76 -3.89
N LEU A 65 23.41 12.42 -3.11
CA LEU A 65 22.70 13.57 -3.62
C LEU A 65 23.79 14.55 -4.06
N PRO A 66 23.67 15.17 -5.24
CA PRO A 66 24.69 16.09 -5.74
C PRO A 66 24.95 17.23 -4.73
N ARG A 67 24.01 17.46 -3.80
CA ARG A 67 24.17 18.30 -2.61
C ARG A 67 23.45 17.65 -1.41
N PRO A 68 23.93 17.85 -0.17
CA PRO A 68 23.19 17.49 1.03
C PRO A 68 21.79 18.11 1.04
N ILE A 69 20.77 17.38 1.52
CA ILE A 69 19.45 17.96 1.74
C ILE A 69 19.58 19.01 2.84
N PRO A 70 19.23 20.28 2.58
CA PRO A 70 19.28 21.32 3.60
C PRO A 70 18.27 21.01 4.71
N HIS A 71 18.54 21.47 5.93
CA HIS A 71 17.58 21.33 7.01
C HIS A 71 16.28 22.08 6.67
N LEU A 72 15.14 21.60 7.18
CA LEU A 72 13.82 22.14 6.84
C LEU A 72 13.72 23.67 7.02
N TYR A 73 14.33 24.21 8.08
CA TYR A 73 14.34 25.65 8.35
C TYR A 73 15.20 26.48 7.37
N GLN A 74 16.08 25.84 6.59
CA GLN A 74 16.91 26.49 5.56
C GLN A 74 16.23 26.49 4.18
N SER A 75 15.18 25.68 4.01
CA SER A 75 14.45 25.55 2.75
C SER A 75 13.41 26.65 2.55
N PHE A 76 12.95 27.27 3.63
CA PHE A 76 11.99 28.36 3.56
C PHE A 76 12.71 29.71 3.56
N PRO A 77 12.30 30.66 2.71
CA PRO A 77 12.79 32.03 2.84
C PRO A 77 12.43 32.54 4.23
N VAL A 78 13.42 33.08 4.94
CA VAL A 78 13.18 33.84 6.17
C VAL A 78 12.21 34.96 5.80
N GLN A 79 11.00 34.92 6.36
CA GLN A 79 10.13 36.09 6.33
C GLN A 79 10.89 37.18 7.11
N GLU A 80 11.41 38.16 6.37
CA GLU A 80 11.77 39.44 6.97
C GLU A 80 10.46 39.95 7.55
N TYR A 81 10.36 39.95 8.88
CA TYR A 81 9.23 40.55 9.57
C TYR A 81 9.28 42.05 9.24
N VAL A 82 8.60 42.43 8.16
CA VAL A 82 8.16 43.80 7.99
C VAL A 82 7.06 43.93 9.02
N ASP A 83 7.31 44.73 10.06
CA ASP A 83 6.27 45.19 10.97
C ASP A 83 5.33 46.09 10.16
N ASP A 84 4.53 45.49 9.28
CA ASP A 84 3.39 46.15 8.68
C ASP A 84 2.29 46.09 9.74
N ASP A 85 2.08 47.22 10.41
CA ASP A 85 1.00 47.50 11.36
C ASP A 85 -0.43 47.34 10.76
N ASP A 86 -0.57 46.60 9.65
CA ASP A 86 -1.78 46.45 8.84
C ASP A 86 -2.02 44.99 8.40
N LEU A 87 -1.68 44.00 9.23
CA LEU A 87 -1.95 42.58 8.93
C LEU A 87 -2.95 41.94 9.91
N GLY A 88 -4.11 42.57 10.05
CA GLY A 88 -5.32 41.96 10.61
C GLY A 88 -5.98 40.92 9.70
N GLU A 89 -5.29 40.46 8.64
CA GLU A 89 -5.87 39.62 7.57
C GLU A 89 -4.96 38.43 7.24
N GLY A 90 -4.35 37.83 8.26
CA GLY A 90 -3.57 36.60 8.14
C GLY A 90 -4.36 35.34 8.51
N ILE A 91 -3.78 34.17 8.18
CA ILE A 91 -4.30 32.81 8.46
C ILE A 91 -4.65 32.59 9.95
N TYR A 92 -4.17 33.45 10.85
CA TYR A 92 -4.58 33.50 12.26
C TYR A 92 -6.10 33.60 12.46
N GLY A 93 -6.82 34.26 11.55
CA GLY A 93 -8.29 34.34 11.61
C GLY A 93 -9.01 32.99 11.43
N LEU A 94 -8.39 32.03 10.71
CA LEU A 94 -8.99 30.70 10.48
C LEU A 94 -8.98 29.82 11.74
N PHE A 95 -8.06 30.06 12.68
CA PHE A 95 -7.97 29.25 13.91
C PHE A 95 -8.93 29.73 15.00
N GLU A 96 -9.25 31.02 15.05
CA GLU A 96 -10.28 31.57 15.94
C GLU A 96 -11.69 31.07 15.56
N GLU A 97 -11.98 30.94 14.26
CA GLU A 97 -13.27 30.41 13.76
C GLU A 97 -13.48 28.94 14.13
N ILE A 98 -12.41 28.13 14.20
CA ILE A 98 -12.51 26.72 14.60
C ILE A 98 -12.78 26.58 16.11
N TYR A 99 -12.21 27.44 16.95
CA TYR A 99 -12.41 27.35 18.40
C TYR A 99 -13.82 27.77 18.83
N ALA A 100 -14.49 28.64 18.06
CA ALA A 100 -15.86 29.08 18.32
C ALA A 100 -16.95 28.07 17.90
N ILE A 101 -16.63 27.05 17.10
CA ILE A 101 -17.59 26.03 16.60
C ILE A 101 -17.66 24.81 17.55
N VAL A 102 -16.75 24.69 18.52
CA VAL A 102 -16.61 23.51 19.40
C VAL A 102 -17.27 23.70 20.79
N GLU A 103 -18.16 24.69 20.97
CA GLU A 103 -19.03 24.81 22.17
C GLU A 103 -20.50 24.48 21.89
#